data_AF-A0A1V9ZDX6-F1
#
_entry.id   AF-A0A1V9ZDX6-F1
#
_cell.length_a   1.000
_cell.length_b   1.000
_cell.length_c   1.000
_cell.angle_alpha   90.00
_cell.angle_beta   90.00
_cell.angle_gamma   90.00
#
_symmetry.space_group_name_H-M   'P 1'
#
loop_
_entity.id
_entity.type
_entity.pdbx_description
1 polymer ?
#
loop_
_entity_poly.entity_id
_entity_poly.type
_entity_poly.pdbx_seq_one_letter_code
_entity_poly.pdbx_strand_id
1 'polypeptide(L)'
;MQLATHSLSALLCDGDWRVAQQRTRSQINQRRYRQRKKKALGQLEEHVEMLRIVVADLEAKLSQHRYALPPPVSSGAGAARLTTEYFELFEFGLRQTSDPISTTQMAFLYSVMAPTLTFMDDEEAGFAKLLRQWNLYCSVFSTFQWKFHDVDVVFDADGEVLVKAVVSMQLRLSRSSIALVFPNLRASNVPVPELVGKVLQVPSVFHFRISKSMHQVLSIVIDADVTAAALKLLHGDLTAIVPARKRAADHKYRAKKKQSQAQLQDKVIRLRVHVAQLEEQLQSQQLAIPAPIPTFAGMANVAREFFSVFENGFSAPSEPAYKDQLHFLYCTTAPNFSFMGEADGMAMLFQQWGFYTKVFASFKHECKRADTVALTDDEIVVEARTTLHLRLSRASVATIYPNLIATNEPLVQSLIGQELCVPMLAFFYLYKDTTAVHTFVVDADIATAAINLLGNAVDAAAALEKSRLEATAKLNL
;
A
#
# COMPACT_ATOMS: atom_id res chain seq x y z
N MET A 1 -47.33 -31.82 72.23
CA MET A 1 -47.21 -30.90 71.07
C MET A 1 -45.74 -30.49 70.84
N GLN A 2 -44.80 -31.44 70.80
CA GLN A 2 -43.34 -31.17 70.69
C GLN A 2 -42.60 -32.05 69.66
N LEU A 3 -43.28 -33.01 69.01
CA LEU A 3 -42.65 -33.90 68.01
C LEU A 3 -42.86 -33.45 66.56
N ALA A 4 -43.75 -32.47 66.30
CA ALA A 4 -44.04 -31.99 64.94
C ALA A 4 -43.12 -30.86 64.46
N THR A 5 -42.52 -30.09 65.38
CA THR A 5 -41.70 -28.91 65.06
C THR A 5 -40.26 -29.23 64.69
N HIS A 6 -39.69 -30.36 65.15
CA HIS A 6 -38.34 -30.79 64.76
C HIS A 6 -38.27 -31.46 63.38
N SER A 7 -39.36 -32.09 62.92
CA SER A 7 -39.41 -32.74 61.61
C SER A 7 -39.50 -31.72 60.45
N LEU A 8 -40.27 -30.64 60.64
CA LEU A 8 -40.44 -29.57 59.65
C LEU A 8 -39.19 -28.68 59.50
N SER A 9 -38.46 -28.38 60.58
CA SER A 9 -37.23 -27.57 60.48
C SER A 9 -36.08 -28.32 59.80
N ALA A 10 -35.98 -29.64 59.99
CA ALA A 10 -34.97 -30.47 59.33
C ALA A 10 -35.23 -30.61 57.81
N LEU A 11 -36.50 -30.74 57.40
CA LEU A 11 -36.91 -30.80 55.98
C LEU A 11 -36.75 -29.47 55.25
N LEU A 12 -37.03 -28.33 55.91
CA LEU A 12 -36.81 -26.99 55.35
C LEU A 12 -35.31 -26.69 55.18
N CYS A 13 -34.47 -27.07 56.16
CA CYS A 13 -33.02 -26.88 56.10
C CYS A 13 -32.37 -27.75 54.99
N ASP A 14 -32.86 -28.98 54.78
CA ASP A 14 -32.38 -29.87 53.71
C ASP A 14 -32.84 -29.40 52.31
N GLY A 15 -34.02 -28.78 52.20
CA GLY A 15 -34.51 -28.14 50.98
C GLY A 15 -33.67 -26.92 50.57
N ASP A 16 -33.37 -26.04 51.53
CA ASP A 16 -32.54 -24.85 51.30
C ASP A 16 -31.08 -25.22 50.95
N TRP A 17 -30.54 -26.26 51.58
CA TRP A 17 -29.20 -26.79 51.26
C TRP A 17 -29.12 -27.31 49.82
N ARG A 18 -30.14 -28.06 49.35
CA ARG A 18 -30.17 -28.59 47.98
C ARG A 18 -30.28 -27.48 46.93
N VAL A 19 -31.09 -26.45 47.18
CA VAL A 19 -31.21 -25.28 46.29
C VAL A 19 -29.92 -24.48 46.25
N ALA A 20 -29.26 -24.28 47.40
CA ALA A 20 -27.95 -23.64 47.47
C ALA A 20 -26.88 -24.43 46.71
N GLN A 21 -26.84 -25.75 46.87
CA GLN A 21 -25.90 -26.63 46.17
C GLN A 21 -26.11 -26.63 44.64
N GLN A 22 -27.37 -26.58 44.19
CA GLN A 22 -27.72 -26.50 42.76
C GLN A 22 -27.36 -25.15 42.15
N ARG A 23 -27.52 -24.03 42.89
CA ARG A 23 -27.06 -22.70 42.47
C ARG A 23 -25.54 -22.65 42.32
N THR A 24 -24.79 -23.20 43.29
CA THR A 24 -23.33 -23.26 43.23
C THR A 24 -22.84 -24.11 42.05
N ARG A 25 -23.47 -25.27 41.79
CA ARG A 25 -23.17 -26.10 40.60
C ARG A 25 -23.48 -25.40 39.29
N SER A 26 -24.59 -24.67 39.20
CA SER A 26 -24.96 -23.90 38.02
C SER A 26 -23.96 -22.77 37.74
N GLN A 27 -23.52 -22.03 38.77
CA GLN A 27 -22.50 -21.00 38.63
C GLN A 27 -21.15 -21.56 38.18
N ILE A 28 -20.72 -22.71 38.74
CA ILE A 28 -19.49 -23.39 38.32
C ILE A 28 -19.60 -23.85 36.86
N ASN A 29 -20.73 -24.41 36.44
CA ASN A 29 -20.94 -24.86 35.07
C ASN A 29 -21.00 -23.68 34.08
N GLN A 30 -21.66 -22.57 34.43
CA GLN A 30 -21.66 -21.35 33.62
C GLN A 30 -20.24 -20.76 33.49
N ARG A 31 -19.45 -20.76 34.57
CA ARG A 31 -18.06 -20.30 34.52
C ARG A 31 -17.20 -21.18 33.62
N ARG A 32 -17.34 -22.50 33.71
CA ARG A 32 -16.67 -23.47 32.82
C ARG A 32 -17.08 -23.30 31.36
N TYR A 33 -18.36 -23.08 31.08
CA TYR A 33 -18.85 -22.81 29.74
C TYR A 33 -18.26 -21.52 29.15
N ARG A 34 -18.26 -20.42 29.92
CA ARG A 34 -17.64 -19.15 29.50
C ARG A 34 -16.14 -19.30 29.24
N GLN A 35 -15.42 -20.06 30.09
CA GLN A 35 -13.99 -20.34 29.87
C GLN A 35 -13.75 -21.17 28.61
N ARG A 36 -14.53 -22.22 28.36
CA ARG A 36 -14.42 -23.03 27.12
C ARG A 36 -14.69 -22.19 25.88
N LYS A 37 -15.73 -21.36 25.90
CA LYS A 37 -16.05 -20.45 24.79
C LYS A 37 -14.94 -19.43 24.55
N LYS A 38 -14.37 -18.85 25.62
CA LYS A 38 -13.23 -17.92 25.52
C LYS A 38 -11.99 -18.60 24.92
N LYS A 39 -11.70 -19.84 25.33
CA LYS A 39 -10.58 -20.62 24.79
C LYS A 39 -10.77 -20.94 23.30
N ALA A 40 -11.97 -21.38 22.90
CA ALA A 40 -12.28 -21.67 21.51
C ALA A 40 -12.22 -20.41 20.62
N LEU A 41 -12.66 -19.26 21.16
CA LEU A 41 -12.58 -17.99 20.45
C LEU A 41 -11.14 -17.53 20.25
N GLY A 42 -10.29 -17.64 21.29
CA GLY A 42 -8.87 -17.32 21.17
C GLY A 42 -8.13 -18.25 20.20
N GLN A 43 -8.46 -19.54 20.18
CA GLN A 43 -7.92 -20.48 19.19
C GLN A 43 -8.35 -20.12 17.76
N LEU A 44 -9.57 -19.64 17.56
CA LEU A 44 -10.05 -19.21 16.25
C LEU A 44 -9.35 -17.93 15.80
N GLU A 45 -9.18 -16.95 16.70
CA GLU A 45 -8.42 -15.72 16.44
C GLU A 45 -6.97 -16.02 16.03
N GLU A 46 -6.32 -16.94 16.74
CA GLU A 46 -4.95 -17.39 16.43
C GLU A 46 -4.86 -18.05 15.04
N HIS A 47 -5.83 -18.90 14.68
CA HIS A 47 -5.87 -19.51 13.34
C HIS A 47 -6.14 -18.48 12.23
N VAL A 48 -7.01 -17.49 12.47
CA VAL A 48 -7.28 -16.41 11.50
C VAL A 48 -6.03 -15.57 11.27
N GLU A 49 -5.28 -15.27 12.32
CA GLU A 49 -4.05 -14.50 12.22
C GLU A 49 -2.95 -15.29 11.49
N MET A 50 -2.79 -16.57 11.81
CA MET A 50 -1.92 -17.48 11.06
C MET A 50 -2.28 -17.53 9.58
N LEU A 51 -3.57 -17.64 9.24
CA LEU A 51 -4.04 -17.65 7.85
C LEU A 51 -3.75 -16.33 7.14
N ARG A 52 -3.88 -15.19 7.81
CA ARG A 52 -3.52 -13.88 7.23
C ARG A 52 -2.03 -13.80 6.90
N ILE A 53 -1.18 -14.27 7.79
CA ILE A 53 0.28 -14.33 7.56
C ILE A 53 0.60 -15.22 6.35
N VAL A 54 -0.01 -16.40 6.27
CA VAL A 54 0.22 -17.34 5.15
C VAL A 54 -0.30 -16.76 3.82
N VAL A 55 -1.46 -16.10 3.81
CA VAL A 55 -1.98 -15.45 2.60
C VAL A 55 -1.05 -14.32 2.16
N ALA A 56 -0.59 -13.47 3.08
CA ALA A 56 0.35 -12.39 2.76
C ALA A 56 1.68 -12.92 2.20
N ASP A 57 2.22 -14.01 2.76
CA ASP A 57 3.42 -14.68 2.25
C ASP A 57 3.21 -15.29 0.85
N LEU A 58 2.06 -15.93 0.62
CA LEU A 58 1.70 -16.48 -0.69
C LEU A 58 1.47 -15.38 -1.74
N GLU A 59 0.85 -14.26 -1.35
CA GLU A 59 0.68 -13.09 -2.21
C GLU A 59 2.02 -12.44 -2.57
N ALA A 60 2.95 -12.35 -1.60
CA ALA A 60 4.30 -11.86 -1.83
C ALA A 60 5.08 -12.79 -2.78
N LYS A 61 4.98 -14.11 -2.60
CA LYS A 61 5.58 -15.11 -3.49
C LYS A 61 4.98 -15.08 -4.90
N LEU A 62 3.66 -14.94 -5.02
CA LEU A 62 2.98 -14.76 -6.31
C LEU A 62 3.42 -13.47 -7.01
N SER A 63 3.56 -12.39 -6.26
CA SER A 63 4.05 -11.11 -6.77
C SER A 63 5.50 -11.27 -7.27
N GLN A 64 6.38 -11.90 -6.49
CA GLN A 64 7.76 -12.17 -6.86
C GLN A 64 7.87 -13.07 -8.11
N HIS A 65 7.03 -14.10 -8.24
CA HIS A 65 6.96 -14.93 -9.43
C HIS A 65 6.41 -14.18 -10.66
N ARG A 66 5.49 -13.22 -10.50
CA ARG A 66 5.00 -12.35 -11.59
C ARG A 66 6.04 -11.37 -12.11
N TYR A 67 7.03 -10.98 -11.32
CA TYR A 67 8.15 -10.13 -11.77
C TYR A 67 9.30 -10.90 -12.43
N ALA A 68 9.34 -12.24 -12.31
CA ALA A 68 10.39 -13.09 -12.89
C ALA A 68 10.20 -13.38 -14.39
N LEU A 69 9.04 -13.06 -14.95
CA LEU A 69 8.74 -13.13 -16.38
C LEU A 69 8.04 -11.83 -16.78
N PRO A 70 8.55 -11.04 -17.75
CA PRO A 70 7.82 -9.86 -18.20
C PRO A 70 6.52 -10.31 -18.87
N PRO A 71 5.33 -9.95 -18.35
CA PRO A 71 4.10 -10.15 -19.10
C PRO A 71 4.15 -9.29 -20.38
N PRO A 72 3.54 -9.73 -21.48
CA PRO A 72 3.69 -9.12 -22.79
C PRO A 72 3.03 -7.73 -22.88
N VAL A 73 3.70 -6.65 -22.45
CA VAL A 73 3.26 -5.24 -22.40
C VAL A 73 1.93 -4.99 -23.12
N SER A 74 0.85 -4.76 -22.36
CA SER A 74 -0.49 -4.54 -22.94
C SER A 74 -0.45 -3.32 -23.86
N SER A 75 -0.55 -3.56 -25.18
CA SER A 75 -0.87 -2.53 -26.17
C SER A 75 -2.35 -2.13 -26.06
N GLY A 76 -2.74 -0.98 -26.60
CA GLY A 76 -4.16 -0.61 -26.72
C GLY A 76 -5.03 -1.73 -27.33
N ALA A 77 -4.50 -2.46 -28.32
CA ALA A 77 -5.19 -3.61 -28.91
C ALA A 77 -5.36 -4.79 -27.92
N GLY A 78 -4.39 -5.03 -27.04
CA GLY A 78 -4.50 -6.04 -25.98
C GLY A 78 -5.54 -5.66 -24.93
N ALA A 79 -5.58 -4.38 -24.55
CA ALA A 79 -6.57 -3.84 -23.62
C ALA A 79 -8.00 -3.95 -24.17
N ALA A 80 -8.21 -3.64 -25.46
CA ALA A 80 -9.50 -3.79 -26.13
C ALA A 80 -9.96 -5.26 -26.21
N ARG A 81 -9.05 -6.20 -26.50
CA ARG A 81 -9.35 -7.64 -26.47
C ARG A 81 -9.77 -8.12 -25.09
N LEU A 82 -9.05 -7.73 -24.03
CA LEU A 82 -9.41 -8.05 -22.65
C LEU A 82 -10.83 -7.56 -22.31
N THR A 83 -11.16 -6.34 -22.70
CA THR A 83 -12.52 -5.79 -22.48
C THR A 83 -13.58 -6.56 -23.27
N THR A 84 -13.27 -7.02 -24.48
CA THR A 84 -14.17 -7.84 -25.30
C THR A 84 -14.41 -9.20 -24.65
N GLU A 85 -13.33 -9.91 -24.28
CA GLU A 85 -13.39 -11.20 -23.57
C GLU A 85 -14.17 -11.09 -22.25
N TYR A 86 -14.04 -9.98 -21.52
CA TYR A 86 -14.84 -9.71 -20.33
C TYR A 86 -16.34 -9.73 -20.65
N PHE A 87 -16.80 -9.01 -21.67
CA PHE A 87 -18.24 -8.96 -21.98
C PHE A 87 -18.77 -10.24 -22.61
N GLU A 88 -17.93 -11.01 -23.31
CA GLU A 88 -18.28 -12.34 -23.81
C GLU A 88 -18.44 -13.34 -22.66
N LEU A 89 -17.45 -13.42 -21.77
CA LEU A 89 -17.45 -14.39 -20.66
C LEU A 89 -18.55 -14.09 -19.63
N PHE A 90 -18.91 -12.82 -19.47
CA PHE A 90 -19.95 -12.35 -18.56
C PHE A 90 -21.24 -11.97 -19.26
N GLU A 91 -21.46 -12.38 -20.52
CA GLU A 91 -22.65 -12.01 -21.30
C GLU A 91 -23.94 -12.28 -20.52
N PHE A 92 -24.03 -13.43 -19.85
CA PHE A 92 -25.20 -13.83 -19.07
C PHE A 92 -25.03 -13.60 -17.56
N GLY A 93 -24.14 -12.69 -17.18
CA GLY A 93 -23.81 -12.36 -15.80
C GLY A 93 -22.94 -13.40 -15.11
N LEU A 94 -22.82 -13.27 -13.80
CA LEU A 94 -22.05 -14.19 -12.96
C LEU A 94 -22.85 -15.49 -12.74
N ARG A 95 -22.23 -16.63 -13.06
CA ARG A 95 -22.83 -17.96 -12.90
C ARG A 95 -22.72 -18.44 -11.46
N GLN A 96 -23.70 -19.24 -11.04
CA GLN A 96 -23.72 -19.85 -9.71
C GLN A 96 -22.58 -20.84 -9.56
N THR A 97 -22.12 -21.07 -8.33
CA THR A 97 -20.95 -21.95 -8.03
C THR A 97 -21.11 -23.40 -8.48
N SER A 98 -22.34 -23.85 -8.73
CA SER A 98 -22.63 -25.18 -9.29
C SER A 98 -22.40 -25.28 -10.80
N ASP A 99 -22.29 -24.15 -11.50
CA ASP A 99 -22.05 -24.10 -12.95
C ASP A 99 -20.55 -24.21 -13.24
N PRO A 100 -20.09 -25.12 -14.12
CA PRO A 100 -18.69 -25.23 -14.50
C PRO A 100 -18.06 -23.92 -15.00
N ILE A 101 -18.85 -23.04 -15.62
CA ILE A 101 -18.39 -21.74 -16.14
C ILE A 101 -18.02 -20.78 -15.01
N SER A 102 -18.59 -20.96 -13.80
CA SER A 102 -18.29 -20.08 -12.65
C SER A 102 -16.82 -20.13 -12.24
N THR A 103 -16.18 -21.30 -12.32
CA THR A 103 -14.75 -21.45 -12.05
C THR A 103 -13.91 -20.65 -13.06
N THR A 104 -14.27 -20.72 -14.34
CA THR A 104 -13.61 -19.96 -15.42
C THR A 104 -13.81 -18.46 -15.23
N GLN A 105 -15.02 -18.02 -14.89
CA GLN A 105 -15.33 -16.62 -14.60
C GLN A 105 -14.50 -16.08 -13.41
N MET A 106 -14.42 -16.84 -12.32
CA MET A 106 -13.64 -16.42 -11.15
C MET A 106 -12.13 -16.42 -11.45
N ALA A 107 -11.61 -17.45 -12.12
CA ALA A 107 -10.21 -17.52 -12.51
C ALA A 107 -9.82 -16.34 -13.43
N PHE A 108 -10.68 -16.00 -14.39
CA PHE A 108 -10.49 -14.84 -15.25
C PHE A 108 -10.42 -13.55 -14.42
N LEU A 109 -11.40 -13.30 -13.55
CA LEU A 109 -11.44 -12.10 -12.71
C LEU A 109 -10.23 -11.97 -11.80
N TYR A 110 -9.79 -13.05 -11.15
CA TYR A 110 -8.57 -13.04 -10.31
C TYR A 110 -7.28 -12.80 -11.12
N SER A 111 -7.26 -13.21 -12.38
CA SER A 111 -6.11 -12.98 -13.26
C SER A 111 -6.00 -11.52 -13.69
N VAL A 112 -7.12 -10.92 -14.12
CA VAL A 112 -7.14 -9.62 -14.81
C VAL A 112 -7.49 -8.44 -13.92
N MET A 113 -8.04 -8.63 -12.72
CA MET A 113 -8.36 -7.52 -11.81
C MET A 113 -7.21 -7.25 -10.86
N ALA A 114 -6.86 -5.97 -10.65
CA ALA A 114 -5.88 -5.61 -9.66
C ALA A 114 -6.42 -5.83 -8.23
N PRO A 115 -5.57 -6.20 -7.26
CA PRO A 115 -5.98 -6.28 -5.85
C PRO A 115 -6.54 -4.95 -5.31
N THR A 116 -6.06 -3.83 -5.86
CA THR A 116 -6.46 -2.45 -5.54
C THR A 116 -7.56 -1.90 -6.45
N LEU A 117 -8.31 -2.76 -7.15
CA LEU A 117 -9.36 -2.35 -8.09
C LEU A 117 -10.33 -1.34 -7.46
N THR A 118 -10.48 -0.18 -8.09
CA THR A 118 -11.54 0.80 -7.77
C THR A 118 -12.78 0.52 -8.63
N PHE A 119 -13.96 0.41 -8.03
CA PHE A 119 -15.22 0.13 -8.75
C PHE A 119 -16.31 1.15 -8.43
N MET A 120 -16.76 1.89 -9.46
CA MET A 120 -17.73 2.99 -9.32
C MET A 120 -17.29 4.07 -8.31
N ASP A 121 -16.07 4.60 -8.50
CA ASP A 121 -15.46 5.68 -7.70
C ASP A 121 -15.36 5.38 -6.19
N ASP A 122 -15.22 4.10 -5.84
CA ASP A 122 -15.09 3.62 -4.47
C ASP A 122 -13.83 2.77 -4.33
N GLU A 123 -12.95 3.22 -3.43
CA GLU A 123 -11.60 2.68 -3.24
C GLU A 123 -11.58 1.49 -2.26
N GLU A 124 -12.63 1.30 -1.46
CA GLU A 124 -12.68 0.19 -0.50
C GLU A 124 -13.25 -1.09 -1.12
N ALA A 125 -12.39 -2.12 -1.24
CA ALA A 125 -12.76 -3.47 -1.65
C ALA A 125 -13.51 -3.56 -2.99
N GLY A 126 -13.07 -2.82 -4.01
CA GLY A 126 -13.78 -2.71 -5.29
C GLY A 126 -13.99 -4.04 -6.03
N PHE A 127 -13.10 -5.02 -5.89
CA PHE A 127 -13.32 -6.38 -6.41
C PHE A 127 -14.52 -7.08 -5.76
N ALA A 128 -14.62 -7.00 -4.42
CA ALA A 128 -15.76 -7.54 -3.70
C ALA A 128 -17.05 -6.81 -4.07
N LYS A 129 -16.99 -5.49 -4.27
CA LYS A 129 -18.13 -4.67 -4.70
C LYS A 129 -18.62 -5.07 -6.09
N LEU A 130 -17.73 -5.27 -7.05
CA LEU A 130 -18.06 -5.77 -8.39
C LEU A 130 -18.84 -7.10 -8.32
N LEU A 131 -18.32 -8.08 -7.55
CA LEU A 131 -18.99 -9.38 -7.38
C LEU A 131 -20.35 -9.24 -6.71
N ARG A 132 -20.47 -8.42 -5.67
CA ARG A 132 -21.76 -8.15 -5.00
C ARG A 132 -22.76 -7.55 -5.98
N GLN A 133 -22.33 -6.58 -6.79
CA GLN A 133 -23.20 -5.91 -7.76
C GLN A 133 -23.70 -6.87 -8.83
N TRP A 134 -22.84 -7.75 -9.35
CA TRP A 134 -23.24 -8.73 -10.37
C TRP A 134 -24.19 -9.79 -9.79
N ASN A 135 -23.90 -10.27 -8.58
CA ASN A 135 -24.83 -11.15 -7.86
C ASN A 135 -26.19 -10.48 -7.60
N LEU A 136 -26.21 -9.18 -7.29
CA LEU A 136 -27.45 -8.45 -7.11
C LEU A 136 -28.27 -8.41 -8.39
N TYR A 137 -27.67 -8.09 -9.54
CA TYR A 137 -28.39 -8.10 -10.80
C TYR A 137 -28.90 -9.50 -11.18
N CYS A 138 -28.08 -10.55 -11.05
CA CYS A 138 -28.48 -11.92 -11.34
C CYS A 138 -29.56 -12.46 -10.38
N SER A 139 -29.66 -11.96 -9.16
CA SER A 139 -30.67 -12.38 -8.18
C SER A 139 -31.98 -11.59 -8.28
N VAL A 140 -31.91 -10.31 -8.67
CA VAL A 140 -33.08 -9.43 -8.78
C VAL A 140 -33.86 -9.70 -10.06
N PHE A 141 -33.18 -9.90 -11.18
CA PHE A 141 -33.80 -10.07 -12.50
C PHE A 141 -33.80 -11.53 -12.91
N SER A 142 -34.92 -12.01 -13.45
CA SER A 142 -35.06 -13.42 -13.89
C SER A 142 -34.24 -13.74 -15.14
N THR A 143 -33.83 -12.72 -15.88
CA THR A 143 -32.90 -12.83 -16.99
C THR A 143 -32.04 -11.59 -17.01
N PHE A 144 -30.74 -11.82 -17.13
CA PHE A 144 -29.70 -10.81 -17.24
C PHE A 144 -28.87 -11.13 -18.49
N GLN A 145 -28.66 -10.13 -19.36
CA GLN A 145 -27.78 -10.26 -20.50
C GLN A 145 -27.09 -8.92 -20.81
N TRP A 146 -25.79 -8.93 -21.03
CA TRP A 146 -25.07 -7.86 -21.69
C TRP A 146 -25.11 -8.05 -23.20
N LYS A 147 -25.40 -6.98 -23.93
CA LYS A 147 -25.06 -6.91 -25.35
C LYS A 147 -23.92 -5.93 -25.54
N PHE A 148 -22.80 -6.45 -26.00
CA PHE A 148 -21.65 -5.67 -26.37
C PHE A 148 -21.87 -5.06 -27.75
N HIS A 149 -21.62 -3.75 -27.90
CA HIS A 149 -21.79 -3.05 -29.17
C HIS A 149 -20.45 -2.62 -29.75
N ASP A 150 -19.59 -2.02 -28.93
CA ASP A 150 -18.37 -1.39 -29.40
C ASP A 150 -17.32 -1.23 -28.30
N VAL A 151 -16.06 -1.14 -28.71
CA VAL A 151 -14.93 -0.86 -27.83
C VAL A 151 -13.91 0.05 -28.50
N ASP A 152 -13.60 1.15 -27.82
CA ASP A 152 -12.64 2.15 -28.26
C ASP A 152 -11.50 2.27 -27.24
N VAL A 153 -10.27 2.37 -27.74
CA VAL A 153 -9.14 2.83 -26.93
C VAL A 153 -9.16 4.35 -26.91
N VAL A 154 -9.52 4.93 -25.77
CA VAL A 154 -9.67 6.39 -25.61
C VAL A 154 -8.34 7.07 -25.32
N PHE A 155 -7.46 6.37 -24.62
CA PHE A 155 -6.16 6.88 -24.19
C PHE A 155 -5.16 5.73 -24.10
N ASP A 156 -3.97 5.91 -24.67
CA ASP A 156 -2.89 4.93 -24.67
C ASP A 156 -1.58 5.69 -24.41
N ALA A 157 -1.08 5.66 -23.17
CA ALA A 157 0.09 6.43 -22.74
C ALA A 157 1.09 5.53 -22.01
N ASP A 158 2.24 6.09 -21.61
CA ASP A 158 3.28 5.33 -20.92
C ASP A 158 2.76 4.84 -19.55
N GLY A 159 2.58 3.52 -19.43
CA GLY A 159 2.16 2.84 -18.21
C GLY A 159 0.69 2.41 -18.13
N GLU A 160 -0.24 3.11 -18.79
CA GLU A 160 -1.69 2.83 -18.68
C GLU A 160 -2.46 2.97 -20.00
N VAL A 161 -3.57 2.22 -20.11
CA VAL A 161 -4.53 2.30 -21.22
C VAL A 161 -5.94 2.53 -20.66
N LEU A 162 -6.68 3.47 -21.26
CA LEU A 162 -8.11 3.67 -21.02
C LEU A 162 -8.93 3.12 -22.18
N VAL A 163 -9.77 2.15 -21.87
CA VAL A 163 -10.68 1.53 -22.84
C VAL A 163 -12.12 1.90 -22.50
N LYS A 164 -12.88 2.35 -23.49
CA LYS A 164 -14.30 2.63 -23.39
C LYS A 164 -15.07 1.53 -24.10
N ALA A 165 -15.96 0.86 -23.39
CA ALA A 165 -16.88 -0.10 -23.98
C ALA A 165 -18.31 0.42 -23.95
N VAL A 166 -19.00 0.31 -25.07
CA VAL A 166 -20.42 0.64 -25.20
C VAL A 166 -21.21 -0.66 -25.19
N VAL A 167 -22.10 -0.80 -24.21
CA VAL A 167 -22.88 -2.02 -24.00
C VAL A 167 -24.34 -1.68 -23.68
N SER A 168 -25.23 -2.66 -23.76
CA SER A 168 -26.59 -2.53 -23.24
C SER A 168 -26.93 -3.68 -22.31
N MET A 169 -27.38 -3.36 -21.11
CA MET A 169 -27.88 -4.33 -20.14
C MET A 169 -29.34 -4.66 -20.45
N GLN A 170 -29.66 -5.94 -20.56
CA GLN A 170 -31.01 -6.42 -20.77
C GLN A 170 -31.50 -7.13 -19.52
N LEU A 171 -32.53 -6.56 -18.91
CA LEU A 171 -33.04 -7.00 -17.63
C LEU A 171 -34.51 -7.38 -17.77
N ARG A 172 -34.83 -8.65 -17.58
CA ARG A 172 -36.23 -9.10 -17.63
C ARG A 172 -36.94 -8.79 -16.32
N LEU A 173 -38.03 -8.05 -16.43
CA LEU A 173 -38.79 -7.58 -15.28
C LEU A 173 -39.70 -8.65 -14.72
N SER A 174 -39.54 -8.94 -13.44
CA SER A 174 -40.48 -9.68 -12.59
C SER A 174 -41.22 -8.74 -11.64
N ARG A 175 -42.30 -9.21 -11.01
CA ARG A 175 -43.02 -8.43 -9.99
C ARG A 175 -42.12 -7.97 -8.83
N SER A 176 -41.18 -8.83 -8.41
CA SER A 176 -40.22 -8.50 -7.36
C SER A 176 -39.20 -7.46 -7.82
N SER A 177 -38.64 -7.61 -9.03
CA SER A 177 -37.68 -6.65 -9.58
C SER A 177 -38.27 -5.24 -9.75
N ILE A 178 -39.53 -5.15 -10.22
CA ILE A 178 -40.22 -3.87 -10.39
C ILE A 178 -40.43 -3.19 -9.04
N ALA A 179 -40.87 -3.95 -8.03
CA ALA A 179 -41.06 -3.42 -6.69
C ALA A 179 -39.77 -2.91 -6.05
N LEU A 180 -38.63 -3.54 -6.37
CA LEU A 180 -37.32 -3.17 -5.84
C LEU A 180 -36.73 -1.94 -6.55
N VAL A 181 -36.78 -1.92 -7.88
CA VAL A 181 -36.12 -0.90 -8.71
C VAL A 181 -36.97 0.36 -8.84
N PHE A 182 -38.30 0.21 -8.80
CA PHE A 182 -39.26 1.29 -8.94
C PHE A 182 -40.31 1.25 -7.81
N PRO A 183 -39.90 1.46 -6.55
CA PRO A 183 -40.78 1.31 -5.39
C PRO A 183 -42.03 2.20 -5.46
N ASN A 184 -41.93 3.35 -6.13
CA ASN A 184 -43.01 4.33 -6.26
C ASN A 184 -44.00 4.06 -7.41
N LEU A 185 -43.73 3.08 -8.29
CA LEU A 185 -44.67 2.74 -9.38
C LEU A 185 -46.04 2.28 -8.86
N ARG A 186 -46.09 1.71 -7.64
CA ARG A 186 -47.36 1.30 -6.99
C ARG A 186 -48.30 2.47 -6.67
N ALA A 187 -47.76 3.68 -6.53
CA ALA A 187 -48.53 4.90 -6.29
C ALA A 187 -48.93 5.61 -7.61
N SER A 188 -48.54 5.07 -8.76
CA SER A 188 -48.83 5.63 -10.09
C SER A 188 -49.87 4.80 -10.82
N ASN A 189 -50.62 5.40 -11.75
CA ASN A 189 -51.60 4.73 -12.62
C ASN A 189 -50.97 3.78 -13.67
N VAL A 190 -49.71 3.36 -13.49
CA VAL A 190 -49.01 2.48 -14.42
C VAL A 190 -49.41 1.02 -14.12
N PRO A 191 -49.93 0.26 -15.10
CA PRO A 191 -50.32 -1.13 -14.90
C PRO A 191 -49.08 -2.02 -14.74
N VAL A 192 -48.63 -2.23 -13.50
CA VAL A 192 -47.53 -3.15 -13.14
C VAL A 192 -47.65 -4.53 -13.80
N PRO A 193 -48.84 -5.16 -13.91
CA PRO A 193 -48.97 -6.45 -14.61
C PRO A 193 -48.50 -6.44 -16.06
N GLU A 194 -48.62 -5.32 -16.78
CA GLU A 194 -48.19 -5.19 -18.18
C GLU A 194 -46.67 -4.98 -18.34
N LEU A 195 -45.99 -4.67 -17.24
CA LEU A 195 -44.53 -4.55 -17.21
C LEU A 195 -43.84 -5.88 -16.89
N VAL A 196 -44.55 -6.82 -16.28
CA VAL A 196 -44.02 -8.15 -15.96
C VAL A 196 -43.71 -8.89 -17.26
N GLY A 197 -42.51 -9.43 -17.36
CA GLY A 197 -42.03 -10.17 -18.52
C GLY A 197 -41.38 -9.30 -19.60
N LYS A 198 -41.58 -7.97 -19.58
CA LYS A 198 -40.88 -7.04 -20.49
C LYS A 198 -39.39 -6.94 -20.14
N VAL A 199 -38.59 -6.57 -21.13
CA VAL A 199 -37.14 -6.38 -20.99
C VAL A 199 -36.84 -4.89 -20.89
N LEU A 200 -36.27 -4.48 -19.76
CA LEU A 200 -35.67 -3.15 -19.60
C LEU A 200 -34.29 -3.18 -20.26
N GLN A 201 -34.11 -2.38 -21.32
CA GLN A 201 -32.81 -2.21 -21.97
C GLN A 201 -32.14 -0.94 -21.49
N VAL A 202 -31.06 -1.08 -20.73
CA VAL A 202 -30.29 0.02 -20.16
C VAL A 202 -29.02 0.21 -21.00
N PRO A 203 -28.91 1.31 -21.77
CA PRO A 203 -27.65 1.67 -22.41
C PRO A 203 -26.62 2.01 -21.34
N SER A 204 -25.43 1.43 -21.46
CA SER A 204 -24.35 1.63 -20.50
C SER A 204 -23.01 1.85 -21.20
N VAL A 205 -22.17 2.69 -20.60
CA VAL A 205 -20.79 2.94 -21.04
C VAL A 205 -19.85 2.60 -19.90
N PHE A 206 -18.90 1.72 -20.18
CA PHE A 206 -17.88 1.30 -19.23
C PHE A 206 -16.55 1.94 -19.62
N HIS A 207 -15.81 2.43 -18.63
CA HIS A 207 -14.44 2.87 -18.78
C HIS A 207 -13.53 1.99 -17.93
N PHE A 208 -12.63 1.27 -18.58
CA PHE A 208 -11.62 0.41 -17.97
C PHE A 208 -10.27 1.12 -18.00
N ARG A 209 -9.65 1.30 -16.85
CA ARG A 209 -8.26 1.75 -16.74
C ARG A 209 -7.39 0.53 -16.48
N ILE A 210 -6.41 0.29 -17.34
CA ILE A 210 -5.63 -0.96 -17.36
C ILE A 210 -4.14 -0.62 -17.27
N SER A 211 -3.43 -1.28 -16.36
CA SER A 211 -1.97 -1.20 -16.22
C SER A 211 -1.28 -1.97 -17.35
N LYS A 212 -0.35 -1.32 -18.05
CA LYS A 212 0.47 -1.96 -19.10
C LYS A 212 1.50 -2.93 -18.53
N SER A 213 2.09 -2.61 -17.38
CA SER A 213 3.09 -3.45 -16.74
C SER A 213 2.45 -4.68 -16.10
N MET A 214 1.31 -4.52 -15.43
CA MET A 214 0.67 -5.61 -14.67
C MET A 214 -0.38 -6.37 -15.48
N HIS A 215 -0.86 -5.81 -16.60
CA HIS A 215 -1.97 -6.35 -17.40
C HIS A 215 -3.25 -6.52 -16.60
N GLN A 216 -3.44 -5.63 -15.63
CA GLN A 216 -4.55 -5.68 -14.70
C GLN A 216 -5.41 -4.42 -14.81
N VAL A 217 -6.72 -4.61 -14.66
CA VAL A 217 -7.71 -3.54 -14.55
C VAL A 217 -7.56 -2.88 -13.18
N LEU A 218 -7.22 -1.60 -13.19
CA LEU A 218 -7.03 -0.75 -12.01
C LEU A 218 -8.34 -0.10 -11.57
N SER A 219 -9.20 0.27 -12.53
CA SER A 219 -10.51 0.86 -12.21
C SER A 219 -11.56 0.60 -13.28
N ILE A 220 -12.82 0.49 -12.84
CA ILE A 220 -14.00 0.40 -13.72
C ILE A 220 -15.01 1.46 -13.30
N VAL A 221 -15.36 2.34 -14.23
CA VAL A 221 -16.43 3.34 -14.08
C VAL A 221 -17.55 3.03 -15.05
N ILE A 222 -18.79 3.08 -14.57
CA ILE A 222 -19.99 2.72 -15.34
C ILE A 222 -20.95 3.90 -15.33
N ASP A 223 -21.34 4.35 -16.53
CA ASP A 223 -22.47 5.24 -16.73
C ASP A 223 -23.63 4.44 -17.35
N ALA A 224 -24.82 4.49 -16.74
CA ALA A 224 -25.98 3.70 -17.17
C ALA A 224 -27.23 4.58 -17.22
N ASP A 225 -27.85 4.69 -18.40
CA ASP A 225 -29.02 5.55 -18.61
C ASP A 225 -30.33 4.80 -18.30
N VAL A 226 -30.55 4.55 -17.02
CA VAL A 226 -31.77 3.89 -16.50
C VAL A 226 -33.01 4.74 -16.77
N THR A 227 -32.86 6.07 -16.86
CA THR A 227 -33.98 6.98 -17.10
C THR A 227 -34.49 6.86 -18.53
N ALA A 228 -33.60 6.88 -19.52
CA ALA A 228 -33.98 6.64 -20.92
C ALA A 228 -34.58 5.25 -21.09
N ALA A 229 -34.00 4.23 -20.44
CA ALA A 229 -34.52 2.88 -20.44
C ALA A 229 -35.96 2.80 -19.90
N ALA A 230 -36.22 3.43 -18.76
CA ALA A 230 -37.55 3.46 -18.14
C ALA A 230 -38.57 4.23 -18.99
N LEU A 231 -38.17 5.37 -19.58
CA LEU A 231 -39.03 6.15 -20.45
C LEU A 231 -39.42 5.37 -21.70
N LYS A 232 -38.45 4.71 -22.34
CA LYS A 232 -38.68 3.86 -23.52
C LYS A 232 -39.60 2.68 -23.19
N LEU A 233 -39.41 2.08 -22.02
CA LEU A 233 -40.25 0.97 -21.54
C LEU A 233 -41.71 1.39 -21.29
N LEU A 234 -41.92 2.58 -20.72
CA LEU A 234 -43.25 3.06 -20.31
C LEU A 234 -44.03 3.74 -21.43
N HIS A 235 -43.37 4.40 -22.37
CA HIS A 235 -44.02 5.28 -23.34
C HIS A 235 -43.66 4.97 -24.81
N GLY A 236 -42.87 3.93 -25.08
CA GLY A 236 -42.40 3.62 -26.43
C GLY A 236 -41.28 4.56 -26.91
N ASP A 237 -41.00 4.55 -28.22
CA ASP A 237 -39.85 5.25 -28.81
C ASP A 237 -40.08 6.77 -28.88
N LEU A 238 -39.75 7.47 -27.80
CA LEU A 238 -39.87 8.92 -27.68
C LEU A 238 -38.60 9.64 -28.17
N THR A 239 -38.22 9.40 -29.43
CA THR A 239 -37.06 10.02 -30.09
C THR A 239 -37.12 11.57 -30.11
N ALA A 240 -38.28 12.18 -29.83
CA ALA A 240 -38.47 13.63 -29.84
C ALA A 240 -38.38 14.35 -28.48
N ILE A 241 -38.52 13.67 -27.32
CA ILE A 241 -38.56 14.34 -26.00
C ILE A 241 -37.16 14.39 -25.34
N VAL A 242 -36.27 13.48 -25.73
CA VAL A 242 -34.89 13.36 -25.21
C VAL A 242 -34.05 14.63 -25.41
N PRO A 243 -34.05 15.33 -26.57
CA PRO A 243 -33.14 16.46 -26.78
C PRO A 243 -33.41 17.67 -25.88
N ALA A 244 -34.67 17.92 -25.50
CA ALA A 244 -35.05 19.10 -24.74
C ALA A 244 -34.67 18.99 -23.25
N ARG A 245 -34.85 17.81 -22.64
CA ARG A 245 -34.41 17.54 -21.25
C ARG A 245 -32.94 17.18 -21.15
N LYS A 246 -32.35 16.52 -22.16
CA LYS A 246 -30.90 16.29 -22.26
C LYS A 246 -30.15 17.61 -22.34
N ARG A 247 -30.64 18.61 -23.09
CA ARG A 247 -30.06 19.97 -23.08
C ARG A 247 -30.17 20.67 -21.73
N ALA A 248 -31.28 20.53 -20.99
CA ALA A 248 -31.43 21.15 -19.68
C ALA A 248 -30.59 20.48 -18.59
N ALA A 249 -30.48 19.14 -18.62
CA ALA A 249 -29.64 18.36 -17.72
C ALA A 249 -28.15 18.52 -18.06
N ASP A 250 -27.77 18.51 -19.34
CA ASP A 250 -26.41 18.81 -19.81
C ASP A 250 -26.04 20.27 -19.52
N HIS A 251 -26.96 21.22 -19.64
CA HIS A 251 -26.71 22.60 -19.24
C HIS A 251 -26.50 22.72 -17.73
N LYS A 252 -27.28 22.01 -16.91
CA LYS A 252 -27.12 21.99 -15.45
C LYS A 252 -25.87 21.23 -15.00
N TYR A 253 -25.50 20.14 -15.68
CA TYR A 253 -24.27 19.37 -15.44
C TYR A 253 -23.03 20.12 -15.92
N ARG A 254 -23.04 20.72 -17.12
CA ARG A 254 -21.98 21.62 -17.61
C ARG A 254 -21.85 22.85 -16.72
N ALA A 255 -22.95 23.42 -16.23
CA ALA A 255 -22.91 24.52 -15.28
C ALA A 255 -22.30 24.09 -13.94
N LYS A 256 -22.68 22.93 -13.40
CA LYS A 256 -22.14 22.40 -12.13
C LYS A 256 -20.66 21.99 -12.26
N LYS A 257 -20.26 21.38 -13.39
CA LYS A 257 -18.87 21.04 -13.71
C LYS A 257 -18.04 22.30 -13.95
N LYS A 258 -18.57 23.29 -14.67
CA LYS A 258 -17.93 24.59 -14.87
C LYS A 258 -17.81 25.37 -13.56
N GLN A 259 -18.81 25.30 -12.67
CA GLN A 259 -18.76 25.91 -11.35
C GLN A 259 -17.74 25.20 -10.45
N SER A 260 -17.70 23.87 -10.45
CA SER A 260 -16.70 23.09 -9.71
C SER A 260 -15.29 23.34 -10.24
N GLN A 261 -15.11 23.36 -11.56
CA GLN A 261 -13.83 23.70 -12.21
C GLN A 261 -13.42 25.14 -11.91
N ALA A 262 -14.36 26.09 -11.93
CA ALA A 262 -14.09 27.48 -11.53
C ALA A 262 -13.72 27.58 -10.06
N GLN A 263 -14.38 26.84 -9.16
CA GLN A 263 -14.03 26.77 -7.74
C GLN A 263 -12.66 26.12 -7.51
N LEU A 264 -12.31 25.09 -8.28
CA LEU A 264 -10.99 24.46 -8.26
C LEU A 264 -9.92 25.41 -8.79
N GLN A 265 -10.17 26.09 -9.91
CA GLN A 265 -9.26 27.11 -10.45
C GLN A 265 -9.08 28.26 -9.47
N ASP A 266 -10.15 28.73 -8.84
CA ASP A 266 -10.12 29.78 -7.81
C ASP A 266 -9.39 29.31 -6.54
N LYS A 267 -9.57 28.05 -6.12
CA LYS A 267 -8.73 27.44 -5.06
C LYS A 267 -7.27 27.35 -5.47
N VAL A 268 -6.95 26.94 -6.70
CA VAL A 268 -5.57 26.86 -7.20
C VAL A 268 -4.95 28.25 -7.30
N ILE A 269 -5.69 29.26 -7.77
CA ILE A 269 -5.23 30.65 -7.81
C ILE A 269 -5.00 31.16 -6.38
N ARG A 270 -5.94 30.94 -5.45
CA ARG A 270 -5.74 31.30 -4.04
C ARG A 270 -4.55 30.59 -3.41
N LEU A 271 -4.38 29.30 -3.68
CA LEU A 271 -3.23 28.53 -3.19
C LEU A 271 -1.94 29.02 -3.81
N ARG A 272 -1.90 29.35 -5.10
CA ARG A 272 -0.73 29.95 -5.75
C ARG A 272 -0.39 31.32 -5.17
N VAL A 273 -1.40 32.16 -4.93
CA VAL A 273 -1.20 33.45 -4.26
C VAL A 273 -0.72 33.25 -2.83
N HIS A 274 -1.28 32.28 -2.10
CA HIS A 274 -0.86 31.99 -0.74
C HIS A 274 0.54 31.40 -0.68
N VAL A 275 0.91 30.52 -1.62
CA VAL A 275 2.27 30.00 -1.79
C VAL A 275 3.22 31.14 -2.13
N ALA A 276 2.88 32.00 -3.10
CA ALA A 276 3.70 33.17 -3.43
C ALA A 276 3.85 34.13 -2.24
N GLN A 277 2.80 34.34 -1.46
CA GLN A 277 2.85 35.15 -0.23
C GLN A 277 3.68 34.48 0.87
N LEU A 278 3.58 33.16 1.02
CA LEU A 278 4.40 32.41 1.98
C LEU A 278 5.86 32.37 1.54
N GLU A 279 6.14 32.26 0.24
CA GLU A 279 7.47 32.36 -0.36
C GLU A 279 8.03 33.77 -0.17
N GLU A 280 7.25 34.83 -0.41
CA GLU A 280 7.63 36.21 -0.16
C GLU A 280 7.84 36.47 1.34
N GLN A 281 6.98 35.92 2.20
CA GLN A 281 7.16 35.98 3.66
C GLN A 281 8.41 35.25 4.09
N LEU A 282 8.67 34.05 3.57
CA LEU A 282 9.87 33.26 3.85
C LEU A 282 11.12 33.99 3.36
N GLN A 283 11.08 34.59 2.17
CA GLN A 283 12.17 35.39 1.62
C GLN A 283 12.39 36.67 2.44
N SER A 284 11.32 37.34 2.89
CA SER A 284 11.40 38.51 3.76
C SER A 284 11.94 38.16 5.16
N GLN A 285 11.57 37.00 5.69
CA GLN A 285 12.11 36.47 6.94
C GLN A 285 13.58 36.06 6.79
N GLN A 286 13.95 35.44 5.67
CA GLN A 286 15.35 35.12 5.34
C GLN A 286 16.21 36.38 5.16
N LEU A 287 15.63 37.49 4.67
CA LEU A 287 16.31 38.79 4.57
C LEU A 287 16.36 39.53 5.92
N ALA A 288 15.39 39.30 6.81
CA ALA A 288 15.30 39.93 8.13
C ALA A 288 16.10 39.20 9.22
N ILE A 289 16.37 37.90 9.03
CA ILE A 289 17.27 37.12 9.87
C ILE A 289 18.67 37.30 9.28
N PRO A 290 19.63 37.90 9.99
CA PRO A 290 21.02 37.87 9.56
C PRO A 290 21.39 36.41 9.31
N ALA A 291 21.83 36.08 8.09
CA ALA A 291 22.33 34.75 7.77
C ALA A 291 23.23 34.31 8.93
N PRO A 292 22.96 33.17 9.59
CA PRO A 292 23.78 32.72 10.70
C PRO A 292 25.20 32.75 10.20
N ILE A 293 26.04 33.62 10.77
CA ILE A 293 27.45 33.68 10.39
C ILE A 293 27.94 32.25 10.55
N PRO A 294 28.34 31.58 9.47
CA PRO A 294 28.63 30.17 9.54
C PRO A 294 29.87 30.00 10.41
N THR A 295 29.66 29.75 11.71
CA THR A 295 30.77 29.50 12.61
C THR A 295 31.30 28.12 12.26
N PHE A 296 32.62 27.98 12.23
CA PHE A 296 33.30 26.71 11.95
C PHE A 296 32.78 25.55 12.82
N ALA A 297 32.34 25.87 14.05
CA ALA A 297 31.70 24.94 14.96
C ALA A 297 30.30 24.49 14.49
N GLY A 298 29.50 25.40 13.94
CA GLY A 298 28.15 25.11 13.42
C GLY A 298 28.13 24.15 12.24
N MET A 299 29.10 24.22 11.33
CA MET A 299 29.17 23.30 10.19
C MET A 299 29.62 21.90 10.59
N ALA A 300 30.63 21.81 11.47
CA ALA A 300 31.02 20.56 12.07
C ALA A 300 29.90 19.95 12.94
N ASN A 301 28.95 20.78 13.43
CA ASN A 301 27.77 20.28 14.15
C ASN A 301 26.85 19.49 13.22
N VAL A 302 26.67 19.89 11.94
CA VAL A 302 25.81 19.16 10.99
C VAL A 302 26.26 17.72 10.83
N ALA A 303 27.57 17.49 10.63
CA ALA A 303 28.13 16.15 10.53
C ALA A 303 28.00 15.36 11.85
N ARG A 304 28.26 16.00 13.00
CA ARG A 304 28.09 15.36 14.32
C ARG A 304 26.63 14.99 14.60
N GLU A 305 25.71 15.88 14.25
CA GLU A 305 24.28 15.69 14.43
C GLU A 305 23.76 14.60 13.51
N PHE A 306 24.23 14.52 12.26
CA PHE A 306 23.95 13.39 11.37
C PHE A 306 24.29 12.05 12.06
N PHE A 307 25.52 11.87 12.54
CA PHE A 307 25.89 10.62 13.21
C PHE A 307 25.19 10.40 14.55
N SER A 308 24.78 11.47 15.26
CA SER A 308 24.00 11.34 16.49
C SER A 308 22.57 10.89 16.21
N VAL A 309 21.93 11.45 15.17
CA VAL A 309 20.54 11.16 14.77
C VAL A 309 20.45 9.75 14.18
N PHE A 310 21.48 9.32 13.46
CA PHE A 310 21.56 8.02 12.80
C PHE A 310 22.50 7.02 13.49
N GLU A 311 22.82 7.23 14.77
CA GLU A 311 23.77 6.39 15.52
C GLU A 311 23.37 4.91 15.45
N ASN A 312 22.08 4.60 15.53
CA ASN A 312 21.55 3.23 15.46
C ASN A 312 20.90 2.91 14.10
N GLY A 313 21.23 3.70 13.08
CA GLY A 313 20.67 3.58 11.74
C GLY A 313 19.32 4.30 11.60
N PHE A 314 18.60 3.91 10.56
CA PHE A 314 17.32 4.53 10.20
C PHE A 314 16.16 3.78 10.85
N SER A 315 15.32 4.51 11.59
CA SER A 315 14.18 3.98 12.31
C SER A 315 13.11 3.43 11.36
N ALA A 316 12.34 2.44 11.83
CA ALA A 316 11.17 1.97 11.10
C ALA A 316 10.04 3.02 11.12
N PRO A 317 9.11 3.03 10.13
CA PRO A 317 8.00 4.00 10.11
C PRO A 317 7.09 4.01 11.35
N SER A 318 7.10 2.92 12.13
CA SER A 318 6.37 2.79 13.39
C SER A 318 7.03 3.50 14.58
N GLU A 319 8.30 3.86 14.48
CA GLU A 319 9.06 4.47 15.57
C GLU A 319 8.91 6.00 15.59
N PRO A 320 8.88 6.64 16.77
CA PRO A 320 8.76 8.10 16.88
C PRO A 320 9.86 8.86 16.13
N ALA A 321 11.09 8.36 16.18
CA ALA A 321 12.26 9.01 15.60
C ALA A 321 12.24 9.07 14.06
N TYR A 322 11.43 8.24 13.39
CA TYR A 322 11.37 8.17 11.93
C TYR A 322 11.06 9.52 11.26
N LYS A 323 10.11 10.27 11.82
CA LYS A 323 9.69 11.56 11.25
C LYS A 323 10.77 12.62 11.42
N ASP A 324 11.41 12.64 12.59
CA ASP A 324 12.46 13.61 12.89
C ASP A 324 13.72 13.32 12.07
N GLN A 325 14.05 12.04 11.87
CA GLN A 325 15.12 11.57 10.99
C GLN A 325 14.89 11.95 9.52
N LEU A 326 13.68 11.74 8.99
CA LEU A 326 13.34 12.18 7.64
C LEU A 326 13.43 13.70 7.50
N HIS A 327 12.85 14.43 8.46
CA HIS A 327 12.86 15.89 8.46
C HIS A 327 14.29 16.42 8.47
N PHE A 328 15.17 15.84 9.31
CA PHE A 328 16.59 16.19 9.34
C PHE A 328 17.24 16.04 7.97
N LEU A 329 17.06 14.90 7.28
CA LEU A 329 17.67 14.68 5.95
C LEU A 329 17.17 15.68 4.91
N TYR A 330 15.86 15.95 4.86
CA TYR A 330 15.30 16.90 3.90
C TYR A 330 15.68 18.36 4.18
N CYS A 331 15.96 18.71 5.44
CA CYS A 331 16.41 20.06 5.79
C CYS A 331 17.92 20.27 5.65
N THR A 332 18.70 19.20 5.67
CA THR A 332 20.18 19.29 5.67
C THR A 332 20.81 18.94 4.33
N THR A 333 20.12 18.20 3.46
CA THR A 333 20.64 17.82 2.15
C THR A 333 20.09 18.70 1.03
N ALA A 334 20.92 18.95 0.01
CA ALA A 334 20.53 19.70 -1.17
C ALA A 334 19.65 18.83 -2.11
N PRO A 335 18.81 19.42 -2.98
CA PRO A 335 17.97 18.67 -3.91
C PRO A 335 18.73 17.73 -4.87
N ASN A 336 20.00 18.03 -5.14
CA ASN A 336 20.92 17.27 -5.97
C ASN A 336 21.93 16.44 -5.14
N PHE A 337 21.57 16.10 -3.90
CA PHE A 337 22.43 15.36 -2.99
C PHE A 337 22.91 14.03 -3.60
N SER A 338 24.23 13.87 -3.67
CA SER A 338 24.91 12.66 -4.15
C SER A 338 25.53 11.87 -3.00
N PHE A 339 25.41 10.55 -3.03
CA PHE A 339 25.97 9.66 -2.01
C PHE A 339 26.58 8.42 -2.65
N MET A 340 27.78 8.02 -2.20
CA MET A 340 28.52 6.86 -2.73
C MET A 340 28.65 6.83 -4.26
N GLY A 341 28.84 8.00 -4.88
CA GLY A 341 29.02 8.16 -6.33
C GLY A 341 27.73 8.16 -7.16
N GLU A 342 26.56 8.05 -6.53
CA GLU A 342 25.26 8.08 -7.21
C GLU A 342 24.65 9.48 -7.17
N ALA A 343 24.00 9.89 -8.27
CA ALA A 343 23.34 11.19 -8.38
C ALA A 343 22.06 11.29 -7.54
N ASP A 344 21.34 10.18 -7.34
CA ASP A 344 20.22 10.09 -6.39
C ASP A 344 20.73 9.57 -5.04
N GLY A 345 21.43 10.45 -4.32
CA GLY A 345 22.08 10.11 -3.06
C GLY A 345 21.08 9.74 -1.96
N MET A 346 19.88 10.32 -1.96
CA MET A 346 18.83 9.99 -0.99
C MET A 346 18.34 8.56 -1.16
N ALA A 347 18.04 8.14 -2.41
CA ALA A 347 17.65 6.77 -2.68
C ALA A 347 18.77 5.77 -2.33
N MET A 348 20.01 6.09 -2.71
CA MET A 348 21.17 5.24 -2.40
C MET A 348 21.39 5.10 -0.88
N LEU A 349 21.24 6.19 -0.13
CA LEU A 349 21.40 6.21 1.33
C LEU A 349 20.35 5.32 2.03
N PHE A 350 19.07 5.43 1.63
CA PHE A 350 18.02 4.52 2.14
C PHE A 350 18.24 3.07 1.74
N GLN A 351 18.70 2.82 0.52
CA GLN A 351 19.01 1.47 0.05
C GLN A 351 20.10 0.82 0.91
N GLN A 352 21.21 1.54 1.16
CA GLN A 352 22.34 1.02 1.93
C GLN A 352 21.95 0.77 3.39
N TRP A 353 21.22 1.69 4.05
CA TRP A 353 20.68 1.39 5.38
C TRP A 353 19.77 0.16 5.38
N GLY A 354 18.92 0.03 4.36
CA GLY A 354 18.10 -1.17 4.17
C GLY A 354 18.94 -2.46 4.07
N PHE A 355 20.10 -2.42 3.43
CA PHE A 355 21.03 -3.55 3.40
C PHE A 355 21.68 -3.79 4.76
N TYR A 356 22.21 -2.76 5.41
CA TYR A 356 22.85 -2.89 6.72
C TYR A 356 21.92 -3.49 7.77
N THR A 357 20.68 -3.01 7.87
CA THR A 357 19.68 -3.53 8.82
C THR A 357 19.26 -4.97 8.52
N LYS A 358 19.30 -5.41 7.26
CA LYS A 358 18.98 -6.79 6.86
C LYS A 358 20.14 -7.75 7.08
N VAL A 359 21.36 -7.29 6.81
CA VAL A 359 22.56 -8.15 6.79
C VAL A 359 23.09 -8.36 8.20
N PHE A 360 23.16 -7.31 9.02
CA PHE A 360 23.81 -7.35 10.32
C PHE A 360 22.80 -7.46 11.47
N ALA A 361 23.21 -8.14 12.55
CA ALA A 361 22.35 -8.32 13.72
C ALA A 361 22.20 -7.02 14.53
N SER A 362 23.18 -6.13 14.45
CA SER A 362 23.10 -4.77 14.97
C SER A 362 23.97 -3.85 14.12
N PHE A 363 23.55 -2.58 14.08
CA PHE A 363 24.24 -1.49 13.41
C PHE A 363 24.43 -0.37 14.43
N LYS A 364 25.66 0.13 14.55
CA LYS A 364 25.93 1.37 15.28
C LYS A 364 27.01 2.17 14.56
N HIS A 365 26.77 3.46 14.32
CA HIS A 365 27.72 4.37 13.69
C HIS A 365 28.14 5.45 14.67
N GLU A 366 29.35 5.34 15.20
CA GLU A 366 29.89 6.27 16.17
C GLU A 366 30.73 7.35 15.47
N CYS A 367 30.46 8.62 15.77
CA CYS A 367 31.32 9.74 15.36
C CYS A 367 32.24 10.17 16.51
N LYS A 368 33.55 10.03 16.31
CA LYS A 368 34.56 10.42 17.32
C LYS A 368 34.90 11.89 17.24
N ARG A 369 34.96 12.43 16.02
CA ARG A 369 35.33 13.82 15.76
C ARG A 369 34.77 14.26 14.42
N ALA A 370 34.37 15.52 14.33
CA ALA A 370 34.10 16.18 13.05
C ALA A 370 34.72 17.57 13.05
N ASP A 371 35.45 17.90 12.00
CA ASP A 371 36.12 19.17 11.80
C ASP A 371 35.89 19.67 10.38
N THR A 372 35.79 20.98 10.21
CA THR A 372 35.81 21.58 8.88
C THR A 372 37.26 21.57 8.38
N VAL A 373 37.52 20.95 7.23
CA VAL A 373 38.88 20.75 6.70
C VAL A 373 39.19 21.64 5.50
N ALA A 374 38.17 22.13 4.79
CA ALA A 374 38.34 23.09 3.71
C ALA A 374 37.19 24.09 3.66
N LEU A 375 37.52 25.32 3.28
CA LEU A 375 36.59 26.40 2.99
C LEU A 375 37.07 27.08 1.71
N THR A 376 36.29 26.97 0.65
CA THR A 376 36.55 27.62 -0.62
C THR A 376 35.57 28.78 -0.83
N ASP A 377 35.58 29.38 -2.02
CA ASP A 377 34.67 30.47 -2.33
C ASP A 377 33.20 30.00 -2.35
N ASP A 378 32.95 28.75 -2.77
CA ASP A 378 31.60 28.21 -2.97
C ASP A 378 31.27 26.98 -2.10
N GLU A 379 32.28 26.32 -1.52
CA GLU A 379 32.13 25.01 -0.89
C GLU A 379 32.80 24.94 0.48
N ILE A 380 32.21 24.11 1.34
CA ILE A 380 32.70 23.79 2.68
C ILE A 380 32.87 22.28 2.75
N VAL A 381 34.01 21.81 3.24
CA VAL A 381 34.26 20.39 3.43
C VAL A 381 34.43 20.10 4.91
N VAL A 382 33.58 19.22 5.44
CA VAL A 382 33.67 18.71 6.81
C VAL A 382 34.14 17.26 6.77
N GLU A 383 35.25 16.97 7.44
CA GLU A 383 35.74 15.62 7.69
C GLU A 383 35.21 15.13 9.04
N ALA A 384 34.62 13.95 9.06
CA ALA A 384 34.22 13.25 10.27
C ALA A 384 34.94 11.91 10.37
N ARG A 385 35.57 11.68 11.52
CA ARG A 385 36.21 10.40 11.86
C ARG A 385 35.22 9.55 12.62
N THR A 386 34.86 8.44 12.01
CA THR A 386 33.78 7.58 12.51
C THR A 386 34.23 6.13 12.63
N THR A 387 33.46 5.33 13.35
CA THR A 387 33.64 3.89 13.43
C THR A 387 32.27 3.25 13.28
N LEU A 388 32.16 2.32 12.33
CA LEU A 388 30.96 1.56 12.09
C LEU A 388 31.09 0.20 12.77
N HIS A 389 30.15 -0.09 13.66
CA HIS A 389 30.10 -1.29 14.50
C HIS A 389 29.00 -2.20 13.99
N LEU A 390 29.38 -3.39 13.54
CA LEU A 390 28.48 -4.32 12.88
C LEU A 390 28.55 -5.68 13.56
N ARG A 391 27.47 -6.09 14.20
CA ARG A 391 27.43 -7.42 14.83
C ARG A 391 27.17 -8.49 13.78
N LEU A 392 28.09 -9.45 13.73
CA LEU A 392 28.09 -10.50 12.73
C LEU A 392 27.09 -11.61 13.09
N SER A 393 26.17 -11.90 12.18
CA SER A 393 25.40 -13.14 12.12
C SER A 393 26.01 -14.09 11.08
N ARG A 394 25.58 -15.36 11.05
CA ARG A 394 25.97 -16.27 9.97
C ARG A 394 25.61 -15.72 8.59
N ALA A 395 24.43 -15.12 8.46
CA ALA A 395 23.97 -14.49 7.23
C ALA A 395 24.86 -13.30 6.84
N SER A 396 25.29 -12.50 7.82
CA SER A 396 26.21 -11.38 7.58
C SER A 396 27.55 -11.85 7.04
N VAL A 397 28.16 -12.88 7.66
CA VAL A 397 29.45 -13.43 7.22
C VAL A 397 29.32 -14.02 5.82
N ALA A 398 28.25 -14.75 5.55
CA ALA A 398 27.97 -15.29 4.22
C ALA A 398 27.78 -14.21 3.16
N THR A 399 27.29 -13.04 3.57
CA THR A 399 27.07 -11.91 2.69
C THR A 399 28.37 -11.16 2.43
N ILE A 400 29.10 -10.77 3.47
CA ILE A 400 30.28 -9.90 3.34
C ILE A 400 31.57 -10.64 3.01
N TYR A 401 31.69 -11.92 3.39
CA TYR A 401 32.84 -12.79 3.12
C TYR A 401 32.37 -14.16 2.57
N PRO A 402 31.72 -14.19 1.39
CA PRO A 402 31.07 -15.39 0.86
C PRO A 402 32.04 -16.57 0.67
N ASN A 403 33.32 -16.29 0.43
CA ASN A 403 34.36 -17.30 0.27
C ASN A 403 34.74 -18.02 1.57
N LEU A 404 34.48 -17.45 2.75
CA LEU A 404 34.78 -18.13 4.02
C LEU A 404 33.79 -19.27 4.31
N ILE A 405 32.55 -19.17 3.83
CA ILE A 405 31.47 -20.15 4.10
C ILE A 405 31.79 -21.55 3.58
N ALA A 406 32.38 -21.65 2.40
CA ALA A 406 32.68 -22.94 1.78
C ALA A 406 34.01 -23.55 2.27
N THR A 407 34.91 -22.71 2.79
CA THR A 407 36.32 -23.08 2.96
C THR A 407 36.70 -23.30 4.43
N ASN A 408 36.08 -22.58 5.38
CA ASN A 408 36.49 -22.63 6.78
C ASN A 408 35.31 -22.44 7.76
N GLU A 409 34.48 -23.48 7.88
CA GLU A 409 33.31 -23.48 8.78
C GLU A 409 33.66 -23.19 10.26
N PRO A 410 34.76 -23.73 10.85
CA PRO A 410 35.16 -23.38 12.22
C PRO A 410 35.43 -21.87 12.39
N LEU A 411 36.10 -21.24 11.43
CA LEU A 411 36.32 -19.80 11.44
C LEU A 411 35.00 -19.04 11.35
N VAL A 412 34.10 -19.43 10.45
CA VAL A 412 32.76 -18.82 10.34
C VAL A 412 32.01 -18.89 11.67
N GLN A 413 32.03 -20.03 12.36
CA GLN A 413 31.41 -20.16 13.68
C GLN A 413 32.04 -19.23 14.72
N SER A 414 33.36 -19.05 14.69
CA SER A 414 34.07 -18.13 15.59
C SER A 414 33.73 -16.65 15.36
N LEU A 415 33.33 -16.28 14.14
CA LEU A 415 32.95 -14.92 13.76
C LEU A 415 31.51 -14.57 14.14
N ILE A 416 30.63 -15.56 14.32
CA ILE A 416 29.24 -15.30 14.68
C ILE A 416 29.17 -14.68 16.08
N GLY A 417 28.49 -13.55 16.18
CA GLY A 417 28.33 -12.77 17.39
C GLY A 417 29.47 -11.80 17.67
N GLN A 418 30.58 -11.88 16.92
CA GLN A 418 31.64 -10.88 16.98
C GLN A 418 31.19 -9.56 16.36
N GLU A 419 31.89 -8.49 16.70
CA GLU A 419 31.64 -7.16 16.15
C GLU A 419 32.75 -6.78 15.16
N LEU A 420 32.37 -6.53 13.91
CA LEU A 420 33.24 -5.93 12.91
C LEU A 420 33.25 -4.41 13.13
N CYS A 421 34.38 -3.88 13.61
CA CYS A 421 34.60 -2.45 13.78
C CYS A 421 35.33 -1.89 12.55
N VAL A 422 34.67 -1.06 11.75
CA VAL A 422 35.22 -0.46 10.53
C VAL A 422 35.54 1.01 10.78
N PRO A 423 36.83 1.40 10.87
CA PRO A 423 37.22 2.81 10.93
C PRO A 423 36.92 3.50 9.60
N MET A 424 36.33 4.69 9.65
CA MET A 424 35.83 5.39 8.47
C MET A 424 36.14 6.89 8.53
N LEU A 425 36.49 7.47 7.38
CA LEU A 425 36.53 8.90 7.12
C LEU A 425 35.32 9.28 6.28
N ALA A 426 34.50 10.19 6.81
CA ALA A 426 33.32 10.72 6.16
C ALA A 426 33.56 12.17 5.75
N PHE A 427 33.28 12.52 4.51
CA PHE A 427 33.39 13.88 3.98
C PHE A 427 32.03 14.41 3.57
N PHE A 428 31.62 15.52 4.18
CA PHE A 428 30.41 16.25 3.80
C PHE A 428 30.85 17.49 3.03
N TYR A 429 30.38 17.62 1.80
CA TYR A 429 30.55 18.80 0.97
C TYR A 429 29.25 19.60 1.02
N LEU A 430 29.36 20.83 1.49
CA LEU A 430 28.22 21.73 1.72
C LEU A 430 28.38 22.98 0.88
N TYR A 431 27.26 23.48 0.36
CA TYR A 431 27.24 24.80 -0.26
C TYR A 431 27.48 25.88 0.80
N LYS A 432 28.33 26.85 0.51
CA LYS A 432 28.67 27.91 1.47
C LYS A 432 27.51 28.86 1.78
N ASP A 433 26.62 29.08 0.83
CA ASP A 433 25.48 29.99 0.93
C ASP A 433 24.29 29.40 1.71
N THR A 434 23.95 28.14 1.43
CA THR A 434 22.80 27.44 2.00
C THR A 434 23.17 26.52 3.14
N THR A 435 24.46 26.17 3.29
CA THR A 435 24.96 25.12 4.20
C THR A 435 24.34 23.74 3.97
N ALA A 436 23.67 23.53 2.82
CA ALA A 436 23.08 22.26 2.48
C ALA A 436 24.17 21.28 1.97
N VAL A 437 24.13 20.05 2.45
CA VAL A 437 25.03 18.98 2.03
C VAL A 437 24.64 18.54 0.62
N HIS A 438 25.50 18.73 -0.36
CA HIS A 438 25.27 18.25 -1.73
C HIS A 438 26.03 16.96 -2.03
N THR A 439 27.12 16.66 -1.32
CA THR A 439 27.85 15.42 -1.54
C THR A 439 28.30 14.82 -0.22
N PHE A 440 28.05 13.52 -0.05
CA PHE A 440 28.53 12.75 1.09
C PHE A 440 29.37 11.57 0.60
N VAL A 441 30.65 11.57 0.97
CA VAL A 441 31.64 10.56 0.60
C VAL A 441 32.14 9.87 1.85
N VAL A 442 32.44 8.59 1.72
CA VAL A 442 32.95 7.77 2.81
C VAL A 442 34.11 6.94 2.30
N ASP A 443 35.17 6.87 3.10
CA ASP A 443 36.32 5.98 2.92
C ASP A 443 36.47 5.11 4.17
N ALA A 444 36.47 3.80 3.99
CA ALA A 444 36.35 2.79 5.02
C ALA A 444 37.56 1.87 4.97
N ASP A 445 38.27 1.77 6.10
CA ASP A 445 39.43 0.89 6.25
C ASP A 445 38.99 -0.54 6.54
N ILE A 446 38.43 -1.18 5.52
CA ILE A 446 37.96 -2.57 5.57
C ILE A 446 39.11 -3.57 5.80
N ALA A 447 40.33 -3.20 5.40
CA ALA A 447 41.52 -4.02 5.57
C ALA A 447 41.90 -4.15 7.05
N THR A 448 42.06 -3.02 7.73
CA THR A 448 42.34 -2.99 9.17
C THR A 448 41.19 -3.64 9.96
N ALA A 449 39.94 -3.40 9.55
CA ALA A 449 38.79 -4.02 10.17
C ALA A 449 38.83 -5.57 10.08
N ALA A 450 39.14 -6.11 8.90
CA ALA A 450 39.26 -7.56 8.70
C ALA A 450 40.44 -8.18 9.46
N ILE A 451 41.60 -7.50 9.48
CA ILE A 451 42.79 -7.96 10.23
C ILE A 451 42.48 -8.04 11.73
N ASN A 452 41.82 -7.02 12.28
CA ASN A 452 41.45 -7.00 13.69
C ASN A 452 40.42 -8.08 14.03
N LEU A 453 39.47 -8.34 13.13
CA LEU A 453 38.45 -9.36 13.32
C LEU A 453 39.02 -10.79 13.26
N LEU A 454 39.91 -11.06 12.29
CA LEU A 454 40.44 -12.40 12.01
C LEU A 454 41.76 -12.69 12.73
N GLY A 455 42.37 -11.67 13.33
CA GLY A 455 43.60 -11.76 14.12
C GLY A 455 44.89 -11.93 13.29
N ASN A 456 44.80 -12.04 11.97
CA ASN A 456 45.97 -12.14 11.10
C ASN A 456 45.71 -11.63 9.68
N ALA A 457 46.78 -11.20 9.00
CA ALA A 457 46.70 -10.60 7.67
C ALA A 457 46.39 -11.59 6.54
N VAL A 458 46.76 -12.87 6.69
CA VAL A 458 46.56 -13.88 5.64
C VAL A 458 45.09 -14.22 5.49
N ASP A 459 44.41 -14.52 6.60
CA ASP A 459 42.98 -14.81 6.61
C ASP A 459 42.15 -13.57 6.23
N ALA A 460 42.60 -12.38 6.64
CA ALA A 460 41.98 -11.12 6.25
C ALA A 460 42.07 -10.88 4.74
N ALA A 461 43.24 -11.07 4.13
CA ALA A 461 43.40 -10.95 2.69
C ALA A 461 42.53 -11.97 1.94
N ALA A 462 42.49 -13.22 2.43
CA ALA A 462 41.61 -14.23 1.86
C ALA A 462 40.14 -13.79 1.95
N ALA A 463 39.65 -13.37 3.12
CA ALA A 463 38.27 -12.90 3.29
C ALA A 463 37.92 -11.72 2.37
N LEU A 464 38.85 -10.77 2.20
CA LEU A 464 38.64 -9.56 1.40
C LEU A 464 38.63 -9.82 -0.11
N GLU A 465 39.24 -10.90 -0.59
CA GLU A 465 39.32 -11.23 -2.03
C GLU A 465 37.95 -11.24 -2.74
N LYS A 466 36.90 -11.69 -2.02
CA LYS A 466 35.51 -11.71 -2.53
C LYS A 466 34.57 -10.91 -1.64
N SER A 467 35.08 -9.91 -0.94
CA SER A 467 34.23 -9.14 -0.05
C SER A 467 33.19 -8.33 -0.81
N ARG A 468 31.97 -8.31 -0.27
CA ARG A 468 30.88 -7.45 -0.76
C ARG A 468 30.79 -6.12 -0.03
N LEU A 469 31.68 -5.87 0.94
CA LEU A 469 31.83 -4.58 1.61
C LEU A 469 33.00 -3.84 0.97
N GLU A 470 32.70 -2.74 0.29
CA GLU A 470 33.68 -1.95 -0.44
C GLU A 470 34.36 -0.91 0.47
N ALA A 471 35.47 -0.33 0.02
CA ALA A 471 36.16 0.76 0.72
C ALA A 471 35.30 2.04 0.81
N THR A 472 34.24 2.16 0.01
CA THR A 472 33.24 3.24 0.14
C THR A 472 32.23 2.97 1.26
N ALA A 473 32.36 1.86 1.98
CA ALA A 473 31.34 1.24 2.83
C ALA A 473 30.02 0.89 2.09
N LYS A 474 30.05 0.79 0.76
CA LYS A 474 28.91 0.29 -0.02
C LYS A 474 28.83 -1.22 0.14
N LEU A 475 27.63 -1.72 0.43
CA LEU A 475 27.30 -3.14 0.30
C LEU A 475 26.79 -3.41 -1.13
N ASN A 476 27.49 -4.28 -1.84
CA ASN A 476 27.19 -4.65 -3.21
C ASN A 476 26.51 -6.03 -3.24
N LEU A 477 25.17 -6.06 -3.16
CA LEU A 477 24.36 -7.27 -2.92
C LEU A 477 23.64 -7.82 -4.13
#